data_AF-A0A8T5U6M5-F1
#
_entry.id   AF-A0A8T5U6M5-F1
#
_cell.length_a   1.000
_cell.length_b   1.000
_cell.length_c   1.000
_cell.angle_alpha   90.00
_cell.angle_beta   90.00
_cell.angle_gamma   90.00
#
_symmetry.space_group_name_H-M   'P 1'
#
loop_
_entity.id
_entity.type
_entity.pdbx_description
1 polymer ?
#
loop_
_entity_poly.entity_id
_entity_poly.type
_entity_poly.pdbx_seq_one_letter_code
_entity_poly.pdbx_strand_id
1 'polypeptide(L)'
;MEKKEEKLNVRDWIILSTTMIGVILTILALIWQNIPSNGIVSVTFLLMLAFILFVNSVSTNSKAQFESKLKNLDLKKVKQFLTFAEYSFGLGFTFVIIAFTFLGYKYLLDFVGYNLLTLSLPIVFLLTAWIIIVIYNIINYSGEGFKSFRSLKRSIWMILELIALGFIVLDFFGIIIIP
;
A
#
# COMPACT_ATOMS: atom_id res chain seq x y z
N MET A 1 14.81 -36.10 10.90
CA MET A 1 14.56 -34.88 10.11
C MET A 1 14.00 -33.83 11.05
N GLU A 2 14.84 -32.91 11.52
CA GLU A 2 14.37 -31.71 12.22
C GLU A 2 13.45 -30.94 11.27
N LYS A 3 12.18 -30.76 11.66
CA LYS A 3 11.34 -29.74 11.05
C LYS A 3 12.04 -28.42 11.32
N LYS A 4 12.68 -27.83 10.30
CA LYS A 4 13.08 -26.42 10.34
C LYS A 4 11.83 -25.65 10.76
N GLU A 5 11.83 -25.14 11.99
CA GLU A 5 10.81 -24.22 12.44
C GLU A 5 10.83 -23.05 11.45
N GLU A 6 9.75 -22.88 10.67
CA GLU A 6 9.52 -21.64 9.94
C GLU A 6 9.58 -20.51 10.97
N LYS A 7 10.72 -19.82 11.07
CA LYS A 7 10.84 -18.62 11.89
C LYS A 7 9.90 -17.58 11.31
N LEU A 8 8.70 -17.50 11.89
CA LEU A 8 7.72 -16.48 11.56
C LEU A 8 8.32 -15.12 11.89
N ASN A 9 8.62 -14.32 10.85
CA ASN A 9 9.29 -13.03 11.00
C ASN A 9 8.30 -11.91 11.40
N VAL A 10 7.57 -12.12 12.48
CA VAL A 10 6.46 -11.24 12.89
C VAL A 10 6.94 -9.86 13.36
N ARG A 11 8.16 -9.80 13.91
CA ARG A 11 8.76 -8.57 14.44
C ARG A 11 9.03 -7.54 13.35
N ASP A 12 9.52 -7.97 12.20
CA ASP A 12 9.85 -7.07 11.09
C ASP A 12 8.60 -6.42 10.49
N TRP A 13 7.48 -7.15 10.41
CA TRP A 13 6.20 -6.62 9.96
C TRP A 13 5.61 -5.56 10.89
N ILE A 14 5.80 -5.72 12.20
CA ILE A 14 5.40 -4.69 13.18
C ILE A 14 6.20 -3.42 12.93
N ILE A 15 7.53 -3.52 12.82
CA ILE A 15 8.41 -2.37 12.58
C ILE A 15 8.02 -1.66 11.28
N LEU A 16 7.89 -2.40 10.17
CA LEU A 16 7.51 -1.83 8.88
C LEU A 16 6.16 -1.11 8.94
N SER A 17 5.15 -1.72 9.57
CA SER A 17 3.82 -1.11 9.70
C SER A 17 3.87 0.17 10.57
N THR A 18 4.62 0.16 11.67
CA THR A 18 4.82 1.34 12.52
C THR A 18 5.57 2.45 11.80
N THR A 19 6.60 2.13 11.00
CA THR A 19 7.29 3.12 10.17
C THR A 19 6.33 3.74 9.16
N MET A 20 5.47 2.96 8.51
CA MET A 20 4.46 3.48 7.58
C MET A 20 3.44 4.40 8.26
N ILE A 21 3.05 4.12 9.50
CA ILE A 21 2.23 5.03 10.30
C ILE A 21 2.93 6.38 10.47
N GLY A 22 4.20 6.37 10.86
CA GLY A 22 5.00 7.60 10.99
C GLY A 22 5.06 8.39 9.69
N VAL A 23 5.35 7.70 8.58
CA VAL A 23 5.37 8.30 7.24
C VAL A 23 4.03 8.96 6.90
N ILE A 24 2.89 8.27 7.09
CA ILE A 24 1.56 8.84 6.84
C ILE A 24 1.32 10.11 7.66
N LEU A 25 1.64 10.09 8.97
CA LEU A 25 1.44 11.25 9.83
C LEU A 25 2.31 12.43 9.38
N THR A 26 3.56 12.17 8.97
CA THR A 26 4.43 13.21 8.41
C THR A 26 3.86 13.79 7.11
N ILE A 27 3.38 12.94 6.19
CA ILE A 27 2.78 13.40 4.93
C ILE A 27 1.53 14.23 5.21
N LEU A 28 0.63 13.74 6.06
CA LEU A 28 -0.57 14.47 6.46
C LEU A 28 -0.20 15.84 7.05
N ALA A 29 0.83 15.91 7.90
CA ALA A 29 1.29 17.21 8.42
C ALA A 29 1.80 18.14 7.31
N LEU A 30 2.57 17.61 6.34
CA LEU A 30 3.16 18.41 5.27
C LEU A 30 2.14 18.90 4.23
N ILE A 31 1.19 18.06 3.82
CA ILE A 31 0.20 18.44 2.79
C ILE A 31 -0.73 19.55 3.28
N TRP A 32 -1.02 19.58 4.59
CA TRP A 32 -1.84 20.62 5.20
C TRP A 32 -1.08 21.95 5.41
N GLN A 33 0.25 21.94 5.30
CA GLN A 33 1.05 23.18 5.32
C GLN A 33 1.03 23.91 3.97
N ASN A 34 0.97 23.16 2.85
CA ASN A 34 0.94 23.75 1.51
C ASN A 34 -0.13 23.05 0.66
N ILE A 35 -1.37 23.49 0.79
CA ILE A 35 -2.54 22.78 0.25
C ILE A 35 -2.62 23.01 -1.27
N PRO A 36 -2.71 21.95 -2.11
CA PRO A 36 -2.99 22.10 -3.54
C PRO A 36 -4.42 22.61 -3.76
N SER A 37 -4.69 23.17 -4.93
CA SER A 37 -5.99 23.79 -5.26
C SER A 37 -7.17 22.82 -5.11
N ASN A 38 -6.95 21.53 -5.41
CA ASN A 38 -7.91 20.43 -5.29
C ASN A 38 -7.18 19.11 -4.97
N GLY A 39 -7.92 18.07 -4.60
CA GLY A 39 -7.42 16.71 -4.38
C GLY A 39 -7.07 16.41 -2.93
N ILE A 40 -7.01 17.41 -2.05
CA ILE A 40 -6.60 17.22 -0.66
C ILE A 40 -7.59 16.37 0.12
N VAL A 41 -8.88 16.44 -0.20
CA VAL A 41 -9.91 15.65 0.50
C VAL A 41 -9.71 14.17 0.18
N SER A 42 -9.57 13.83 -1.10
CA SER A 42 -9.34 12.45 -1.54
C SER A 42 -8.03 11.89 -0.98
N VAL A 43 -6.95 12.67 -1.05
CA VAL A 43 -5.63 12.28 -0.51
C VAL A 43 -5.70 12.04 1.00
N THR A 44 -6.27 12.99 1.75
CA THR A 44 -6.41 12.87 3.21
C THR A 44 -7.25 11.65 3.58
N PHE A 45 -8.36 11.42 2.88
CA PHE A 45 -9.23 10.26 3.12
C PHE A 45 -8.49 8.95 2.89
N LEU A 46 -7.78 8.80 1.77
CA LEU A 46 -6.99 7.61 1.46
C LEU A 46 -5.88 7.37 2.50
N LEU A 47 -5.17 8.41 2.91
CA LEU A 47 -4.12 8.32 3.92
C LEU A 47 -4.68 7.94 5.31
N MET A 48 -5.86 8.42 5.68
CA MET A 48 -6.53 8.03 6.93
C MET A 48 -6.99 6.57 6.91
N LEU A 49 -7.51 6.09 5.77
CA LEU A 49 -7.81 4.66 5.61
C LEU A 49 -6.53 3.81 5.69
N ALA A 50 -5.46 4.24 5.03
CA ALA A 50 -4.16 3.58 5.11
C ALA A 50 -3.63 3.51 6.55
N PHE A 51 -3.76 4.59 7.30
CA PHE A 51 -3.37 4.65 8.72
C PHE A 51 -4.06 3.56 9.54
N ILE A 52 -5.38 3.44 9.43
CA ILE A 52 -6.15 2.42 10.16
C ILE A 52 -5.69 1.01 9.76
N LEU A 53 -5.43 0.78 8.47
CA LEU A 53 -4.95 -0.50 7.97
C LEU A 53 -3.56 -0.87 8.52
N PHE A 54 -2.64 0.09 8.62
CA PHE A 54 -1.34 -0.17 9.23
C PHE A 54 -1.42 -0.39 10.75
N VAL A 55 -2.28 0.33 11.47
CA VAL A 55 -2.57 0.07 12.89
C VAL A 55 -3.11 -1.36 13.07
N ASN A 56 -4.04 -1.78 12.20
CA ASN A 56 -4.57 -3.14 12.22
C ASN A 56 -3.50 -4.19 11.90
N SER A 57 -2.60 -3.91 10.95
CA SER A 57 -1.43 -4.77 10.67
C SER A 57 -0.53 -4.93 11.90
N VAL A 58 -0.21 -3.83 12.60
CA VAL A 58 0.58 -3.86 13.85
C VAL A 58 -0.11 -4.70 14.92
N SER A 59 -1.39 -4.44 15.17
CA SER A 59 -2.19 -5.13 16.20
C SER A 59 -2.26 -6.64 15.93
N THR A 60 -2.54 -7.00 14.68
CA THR A 60 -2.69 -8.40 14.26
C THR A 60 -1.37 -9.16 14.31
N ASN A 61 -0.28 -8.54 13.84
CA ASN A 61 1.06 -9.14 13.96
C ASN A 61 1.47 -9.29 15.43
N SER A 62 1.21 -8.30 16.28
CA SER A 62 1.49 -8.39 17.71
C SER A 62 0.72 -9.54 18.38
N LYS A 63 -0.55 -9.74 17.98
CA LYS A 63 -1.36 -10.86 18.45
C LYS A 63 -0.82 -12.20 17.96
N ALA A 64 -0.42 -12.31 16.69
CA ALA A 64 0.22 -13.51 16.15
C ALA A 64 1.52 -13.86 16.90
N GLN A 65 2.34 -12.85 17.21
CA GLN A 65 3.57 -13.01 17.97
C GLN A 65 3.29 -13.50 19.40
N PHE A 66 2.28 -12.96 20.06
CA PHE A 66 1.87 -13.41 21.39
C PHE A 66 1.41 -14.86 21.39
N GLU A 67 0.50 -15.22 20.48
CA GLU A 67 -0.03 -16.59 20.38
C GLU A 67 1.07 -17.60 20.00
N SER A 68 2.08 -17.18 19.23
CA SER A 68 3.23 -18.04 18.88
C SER A 68 4.15 -18.40 20.05
N LYS A 69 4.03 -17.69 21.19
CA LYS A 69 4.83 -17.96 22.41
C LYS A 69 4.07 -18.81 23.43
N LEU A 70 2.79 -19.11 23.21
CA LEU A 70 1.98 -19.92 24.10
C LEU A 70 2.30 -21.41 23.91
N LYS A 71 2.33 -22.18 25.00
CA LYS A 71 2.64 -23.63 24.97
C LYS A 71 1.62 -24.47 24.17
N ASN A 72 0.38 -24.00 24.03
CA ASN A 72 -0.67 -24.62 23.22
C ASN A 72 -0.85 -23.81 21.92
N LEU A 73 0.08 -24.02 20.99
CA LEU A 73 0.17 -23.22 19.78
C LEU A 73 -0.82 -23.71 18.71
N ASP A 74 -1.88 -22.95 18.46
CA ASP A 74 -2.76 -23.16 17.30
C ASP A 74 -2.14 -22.51 16.06
N LEU A 75 -1.36 -23.30 15.32
CA LEU A 75 -0.69 -22.87 14.08
C LEU A 75 -1.66 -22.31 13.04
N LYS A 76 -2.91 -22.80 13.00
CA LYS A 76 -3.92 -22.35 12.05
C LYS A 76 -4.35 -20.92 12.37
N LYS A 77 -4.61 -20.66 13.65
CA LYS A 77 -4.99 -19.32 14.15
C LYS A 77 -3.88 -18.30 13.96
N VAL A 78 -2.62 -18.67 14.23
CA VAL A 78 -1.45 -17.80 13.97
C VAL A 78 -1.32 -17.46 12.49
N LYS A 79 -1.46 -18.45 11.59
CA LYS A 79 -1.41 -18.21 10.13
C LYS A 79 -2.54 -17.31 9.64
N GLN A 80 -3.74 -17.42 10.21
CA GLN A 80 -4.86 -16.54 9.87
C GLN A 80 -4.57 -15.08 10.24
N PHE A 81 -4.06 -14.83 11.44
CA PHE A 81 -3.66 -13.48 11.85
C PHE A 81 -2.56 -12.92 10.94
N LEU A 82 -1.51 -13.68 10.65
CA LEU A 82 -0.46 -13.21 9.74
C LEU A 82 -0.99 -12.90 8.34
N THR A 83 -1.87 -13.74 7.80
CA THR A 83 -2.49 -13.51 6.49
C THR A 83 -3.34 -12.25 6.47
N PHE A 84 -4.10 -12.00 7.54
CA PHE A 84 -4.90 -10.78 7.68
C PHE A 84 -4.01 -9.54 7.78
N ALA A 85 -2.93 -9.62 8.58
CA ALA A 85 -1.96 -8.54 8.71
C ALA A 85 -1.28 -8.21 7.37
N GLU A 86 -0.85 -9.22 6.61
CA GLU A 86 -0.32 -9.05 5.24
C GLU A 86 -1.32 -8.34 4.32
N TYR A 87 -2.62 -8.67 4.43
CA TYR A 87 -3.66 -8.06 3.61
C TYR A 87 -3.91 -6.59 4.00
N SER A 88 -4.03 -6.30 5.29
CA SER A 88 -4.19 -4.94 5.79
C SER A 88 -2.98 -4.08 5.39
N PHE A 89 -1.76 -4.59 5.55
CA PHE A 89 -0.56 -3.88 5.13
C PHE A 89 -0.55 -3.58 3.63
N GLY A 90 -0.80 -4.59 2.78
CA GLY A 90 -0.78 -4.44 1.33
C GLY A 90 -1.84 -3.44 0.83
N LEU A 91 -3.05 -3.50 1.36
CA LEU A 91 -4.11 -2.56 1.03
C LEU A 91 -3.78 -1.14 1.52
N GLY A 92 -3.25 -1.00 2.73
CA GLY A 92 -2.82 0.29 3.27
C GLY A 92 -1.73 0.93 2.39
N PHE A 93 -0.75 0.12 1.96
CA PHE A 93 0.30 0.57 1.05
C PHE A 93 -0.25 1.00 -0.32
N THR A 94 -1.23 0.27 -0.84
CA THR A 94 -1.92 0.63 -2.10
C THR A 94 -2.59 2.00 -2.00
N PHE A 95 -3.28 2.27 -0.88
CA PHE A 95 -3.89 3.59 -0.64
C PHE A 95 -2.85 4.70 -0.51
N VAL A 96 -1.70 4.43 0.10
CA VAL A 96 -0.58 5.38 0.14
C VAL A 96 -0.09 5.68 -1.29
N ILE A 97 0.14 4.67 -2.12
CA ILE A 97 0.56 4.86 -3.53
C ILE A 97 -0.46 5.72 -4.28
N ILE A 98 -1.75 5.39 -4.20
CA ILE A 98 -2.81 6.14 -4.88
C ILE A 98 -2.86 7.59 -4.37
N ALA A 99 -2.79 7.79 -3.05
CA ALA A 99 -2.79 9.12 -2.44
C ALA A 99 -1.61 9.96 -2.94
N PHE A 100 -0.40 9.41 -2.97
CA PHE A 100 0.77 10.10 -3.52
C PHE A 100 0.66 10.38 -5.01
N THR A 101 0.04 9.48 -5.75
CA THR A 101 -0.18 9.65 -7.19
C THR A 101 -1.14 10.82 -7.45
N PHE A 102 -2.26 10.90 -6.71
CA PHE A 102 -3.20 12.02 -6.77
C PHE A 102 -2.57 13.33 -6.32
N LEU A 103 -1.85 13.29 -5.19
CA LEU A 103 -1.18 14.46 -4.63
C LEU A 103 -0.13 15.02 -5.60
N GLY A 104 0.75 14.16 -6.11
CA GLY A 104 1.78 14.55 -7.07
C GLY A 104 1.19 15.10 -8.36
N TYR A 105 0.13 14.48 -8.86
CA TYR A 105 -0.62 14.98 -10.01
C TYR A 105 -1.20 16.38 -9.76
N LYS A 106 -1.90 16.60 -8.64
CA LYS A 106 -2.56 17.89 -8.34
C LYS A 106 -1.57 19.02 -8.10
N TYR A 107 -0.47 18.77 -7.37
CA TYR A 107 0.58 19.77 -7.27
C TYR A 107 1.16 20.11 -8.64
N LEU A 108 1.49 19.10 -9.46
CA LEU A 108 2.08 19.35 -10.77
C LEU A 108 1.12 20.10 -11.70
N LEU A 109 -0.18 19.84 -11.58
CA LEU A 109 -1.23 20.58 -12.26
C LEU A 109 -1.25 22.05 -11.82
N ASP A 110 -1.13 22.34 -10.53
CA ASP A 110 -1.08 23.72 -10.02
C ASP A 110 0.19 24.47 -10.46
N PHE A 111 1.33 23.78 -10.56
CA PHE A 111 2.61 24.39 -10.93
C PHE A 111 2.80 24.58 -12.44
N VAL A 112 2.40 23.60 -13.26
CA VAL A 112 2.72 23.55 -14.70
C VAL A 112 1.46 23.63 -15.58
N GLY A 113 0.26 23.51 -14.99
CA GLY A 113 -1.01 23.53 -15.70
C GLY A 113 -1.31 22.23 -16.44
N TYR A 114 -2.24 22.33 -17.40
CA TYR A 114 -2.69 21.22 -18.25
C TYR A 114 -1.69 20.89 -19.37
N ASN A 115 -0.52 20.39 -18.99
CA ASN A 115 0.50 19.90 -19.91
C ASN A 115 0.56 18.36 -19.86
N LEU A 116 0.92 17.71 -20.97
CA LEU A 116 1.16 16.25 -21.00
C LEU A 116 2.24 15.82 -19.99
N LEU A 117 3.18 16.71 -19.66
CA LEU A 117 4.15 16.48 -18.58
C LEU A 117 3.48 16.23 -17.23
N THR A 118 2.31 16.84 -16.97
CA THR A 118 1.54 16.65 -15.73
C THR A 118 1.04 15.21 -15.57
N LEU A 119 0.70 14.54 -16.68
CA LEU A 119 0.32 13.13 -16.68
C LEU A 119 1.54 12.19 -16.61
N SER A 120 2.72 12.65 -17.00
CA SER A 120 3.92 11.81 -17.02
C SER A 120 4.33 11.36 -15.61
N LEU A 121 4.22 12.23 -14.60
CA LEU A 121 4.59 11.93 -13.23
C LEU A 121 3.77 10.77 -12.62
N PRO A 122 2.42 10.82 -12.58
CA PRO A 122 1.65 9.72 -12.01
C PRO A 122 1.83 8.41 -12.80
N ILE A 123 1.99 8.47 -14.13
CA ILE A 123 2.24 7.29 -14.97
C ILE A 123 3.59 6.66 -14.62
N VAL A 124 4.68 7.42 -14.63
CA VAL A 124 6.03 6.91 -14.34
C VAL A 124 6.13 6.41 -12.90
N PHE A 125 5.49 7.11 -11.95
CA PHE A 125 5.45 6.69 -10.56
C PHE A 125 4.78 5.33 -10.38
N LEU A 126 3.57 5.14 -10.94
CA LEU A 126 2.85 3.87 -10.86
C LEU A 126 3.57 2.76 -11.62
N LEU A 127 4.09 3.02 -12.82
CA LEU A 127 4.87 2.04 -13.59
C LEU A 127 6.10 1.57 -12.80
N THR A 128 6.82 2.50 -12.15
CA THR A 128 7.99 2.15 -11.33
C THR A 128 7.57 1.28 -10.15
N ALA A 129 6.48 1.64 -9.46
CA ALA A 129 5.94 0.83 -8.37
C ALA A 129 5.58 -0.59 -8.85
N TRP A 130 4.91 -0.73 -9.99
CA TRP A 130 4.55 -2.01 -10.59
C TRP A 130 5.77 -2.84 -10.97
N ILE A 131 6.78 -2.24 -11.60
CA ILE A 131 8.01 -2.94 -11.98
C ILE A 131 8.70 -3.53 -10.73
N ILE A 132 8.85 -2.74 -9.66
CA ILE A 132 9.44 -3.21 -8.39
C ILE A 132 8.60 -4.35 -7.80
N ILE A 133 7.27 -4.21 -7.84
CA ILE A 133 6.32 -5.24 -7.40
C ILE A 133 6.53 -6.55 -8.18
N VAL A 134 6.66 -6.48 -9.50
CA VAL A 134 6.88 -7.65 -10.37
C VAL A 134 8.23 -8.29 -10.08
N ILE A 135 9.31 -7.51 -9.97
CA ILE A 135 10.64 -8.02 -9.63
C ILE A 135 10.61 -8.76 -8.30
N TYR A 136 10.02 -8.16 -7.27
CA TYR A 136 9.88 -8.79 -5.95
C TYR A 136 9.13 -10.11 -6.04
N ASN A 137 8.04 -10.17 -6.83
CA ASN A 137 7.30 -11.41 -7.04
C ASN A 137 8.18 -12.47 -7.70
N ILE A 138 8.90 -12.13 -8.76
CA ILE A 138 9.78 -13.09 -9.47
C ILE A 138 10.80 -13.69 -8.50
N ILE A 139 11.46 -12.85 -7.68
CA ILE A 139 12.44 -13.32 -6.69
C ILE A 139 11.76 -14.28 -5.69
N ASN A 140 10.62 -13.89 -5.13
CA ASN A 140 9.95 -14.62 -4.05
C ASN A 140 9.29 -15.94 -4.51
N TYR A 141 8.99 -16.09 -5.81
CA TYR A 141 8.34 -17.28 -6.39
C TYR A 141 9.27 -18.14 -7.27
N SER A 142 10.55 -17.81 -7.38
CA SER A 142 11.54 -18.53 -8.22
C SER A 142 11.91 -19.95 -7.77
N GLY A 143 11.02 -20.69 -7.10
CA GLY A 143 11.32 -22.04 -6.60
C GLY A 143 10.15 -22.99 -6.31
N GLU A 144 8.88 -22.57 -6.38
CA GLU A 144 7.74 -23.47 -6.11
C GLU A 144 6.60 -23.25 -7.12
N GLY A 145 6.38 -24.23 -8.01
CA GLY A 145 5.39 -24.22 -9.10
C GLY A 145 3.92 -24.27 -8.68
N PHE A 146 3.52 -23.72 -7.53
CA PHE A 146 2.14 -23.85 -7.03
C PHE A 146 1.66 -22.65 -6.18
N LYS A 147 1.68 -21.40 -6.70
CA LYS A 147 1.11 -20.23 -5.97
C LYS A 147 0.32 -19.24 -6.85
N SER A 148 -0.52 -19.74 -7.77
CA SER A 148 -1.47 -18.93 -8.56
C SER A 148 -2.45 -18.09 -7.70
N PHE A 149 -2.72 -18.51 -6.45
CA PHE A 149 -3.60 -17.75 -5.54
C PHE A 149 -2.92 -16.59 -4.78
N ARG A 150 -1.58 -16.53 -4.72
CA ARG A 150 -0.87 -15.43 -4.04
C ARG A 150 -0.56 -14.28 -5.00
N SER A 151 -0.53 -14.52 -6.32
CA SER A 151 -0.51 -13.48 -7.35
C SER A 151 -1.84 -12.73 -7.46
N LEU A 152 -2.98 -13.41 -7.29
CA LEU A 152 -4.33 -12.81 -7.32
C LEU A 152 -4.50 -11.65 -6.34
N LYS A 153 -3.97 -11.76 -5.11
CA LYS A 153 -4.07 -10.70 -4.09
C LYS A 153 -3.42 -9.39 -4.55
N ARG A 154 -2.29 -9.48 -5.26
CA ARG A 154 -1.52 -8.32 -5.72
C ARG A 154 -2.09 -7.76 -7.04
N SER A 155 -2.70 -8.62 -7.86
CA SER A 155 -3.46 -8.18 -9.04
C SER A 155 -4.64 -7.27 -8.67
N ILE A 156 -5.34 -7.54 -7.57
CA ILE A 156 -6.43 -6.67 -7.09
C ILE A 156 -5.89 -5.27 -6.76
N TRP A 157 -4.73 -5.17 -6.12
CA TRP A 157 -4.13 -3.88 -5.76
C TRP A 157 -3.69 -3.09 -7.00
N MET A 158 -3.07 -3.75 -7.98
CA MET A 158 -2.73 -3.12 -9.26
C MET A 158 -3.96 -2.64 -10.02
N ILE A 159 -5.10 -3.35 -9.92
CA ILE A 159 -6.36 -2.90 -10.51
C ILE A 159 -6.85 -1.60 -9.85
N LEU A 160 -6.74 -1.46 -8.52
CA LEU A 160 -7.08 -0.20 -7.83
C LEU A 160 -6.19 0.96 -8.29
N GLU A 161 -4.89 0.71 -8.47
CA GLU A 161 -3.93 1.70 -8.97
C GLU A 161 -4.23 2.09 -10.44
N LEU A 162 -4.65 1.14 -11.28
CA LEU A 162 -5.12 1.41 -12.64
C LEU A 162 -6.41 2.25 -12.66
N ILE A 163 -7.35 1.95 -11.77
CA ILE A 163 -8.58 2.75 -11.62
C ILE A 163 -8.23 4.18 -11.20
N ALA A 164 -7.28 4.35 -10.27
CA ALA A 164 -6.78 5.66 -9.89
C ALA A 164 -6.16 6.42 -11.07
N LEU A 165 -5.33 5.74 -11.88
CA LEU A 165 -4.79 6.34 -13.09
C LEU A 165 -5.90 6.76 -14.06
N GLY A 166 -6.95 5.95 -14.21
CA GLY A 166 -8.15 6.29 -14.97
C GLY A 166 -8.81 7.58 -14.46
N PHE A 167 -8.99 7.72 -13.15
CA PHE A 167 -9.52 8.95 -12.55
C PHE A 167 -8.65 10.17 -12.83
N ILE A 168 -7.31 10.04 -12.78
CA ILE A 168 -6.39 11.14 -13.11
C ILE A 168 -6.55 11.57 -14.56
N VAL A 169 -6.64 10.62 -15.48
CA VAL A 169 -6.83 10.92 -16.91
C VAL A 169 -8.17 11.64 -17.14
N LEU A 170 -9.24 11.17 -16.51
CA LEU A 170 -10.56 11.83 -16.62
C LEU A 170 -10.55 13.24 -16.02
N ASP A 171 -9.86 13.45 -14.89
CA ASP A 171 -9.71 14.77 -14.26
C ASP A 171 -8.88 15.72 -15.13
N PHE A 172 -7.80 15.23 -15.74
CA PHE A 172 -6.96 16.02 -16.64
C PHE A 172 -7.72 16.52 -17.87
N PHE A 173 -8.65 15.73 -18.40
CA PHE A 173 -9.53 16.15 -19.49
C PHE A 173 -10.77 16.94 -19.03
N GLY A 174 -10.90 17.23 -17.73
CA GLY A 174 -12.01 18.00 -17.16
C GLY A 174 -13.36 17.28 -17.16
N ILE A 175 -13.36 15.95 -17.32
CA ILE A 175 -14.60 15.13 -17.32
C ILE A 175 -15.13 14.98 -15.89
N ILE A 176 -14.22 14.88 -14.92
CA ILE A 176 -14.51 14.81 -13.48
C ILE A 176 -13.57 15.75 -12.72
N ILE A 177 -13.83 15.94 -11.44
CA ILE A 177 -12.90 16.62 -10.54
C ILE A 177 -12.60 15.69 -9.36
N ILE A 178 -11.32 15.43 -9.11
CA ILE A 178 -10.81 14.77 -7.91
C ILE A 178 -10.75 15.84 -6.80
N PRO A 179 -11.62 15.73 -5.76
CA PRO A 179 -11.71 16.71 -4.68
C PRO A 179 -10.61 16.55 -3.63
#